data_AF-R9M2X9-F1
#
_entry.id   AF-R9M2X9-F1
#
_cell.length_a   1.000
_cell.length_b   1.000
_cell.length_c   1.000
_cell.angle_alpha   90.00
_cell.angle_beta   90.00
_cell.angle_gamma   90.00
#
_symmetry.space_group_name_H-M   'P 1'
#
loop_
_entity.id
_entity.type
_entity.pdbx_description
1 polymer ?
#
loop_
_entity_poly.entity_id
_entity_poly.type
_entity_poly.pdbx_seq_one_letter_code
_entity_poly.pdbx_strand_id
1 'polypeptide(L)'
;MFMFLFRKDPRLPPDRHAERDLPKEALQALLTEYSSLREEAQHDDTHQIQLVTITFSTLAAAAGAAAALFSEVPEKTSVFFAFVVLPCLAMFMGLLWIDLIYRRTRFGCYTRLLEDKINALLQPNAQPPQQFMAWEHWLQALEEESGSFGQTRFFRGCIVTGSWVAAPFLIMAAYFLLEDGPFFAALERVHGICRTYWPVTIFMLAVYAIYFSLYFMFVRRILQFPSRDA
;
A
#
# COMPACT_ATOMS: atom_id res chain seq x y z
N MET A 1 -14.43 4.99 25.92
CA MET A 1 -14.97 4.82 27.30
C MET A 1 -15.76 3.52 27.37
N PHE A 2 -15.09 2.36 27.46
CA PHE A 2 -15.71 1.03 27.61
C PHE A 2 -14.76 0.07 28.35
N MET A 3 -14.31 0.46 29.55
CA MET A 3 -13.32 -0.31 30.32
C MET A 3 -13.85 -0.84 31.66
N PHE A 4 -15.17 -1.03 31.80
CA PHE A 4 -15.79 -1.32 33.11
C PHE A 4 -16.77 -2.51 33.17
N LEU A 5 -16.86 -3.39 32.15
CA LEU A 5 -17.83 -4.49 32.18
C LEU A 5 -17.34 -5.81 32.84
N PHE A 6 -16.13 -5.87 33.38
CA PHE A 6 -15.58 -7.11 33.98
C PHE A 6 -15.34 -7.03 35.50
N ARG A 7 -16.25 -6.40 36.26
CA ARG A 7 -16.25 -6.57 37.72
C ARG A 7 -17.21 -7.72 38.08
N LYS A 8 -16.67 -8.94 38.18
CA LYS A 8 -17.40 -10.10 38.72
C LYS A 8 -17.82 -9.77 40.15
N ASP A 9 -19.12 -9.61 40.37
CA ASP A 9 -19.72 -9.54 41.71
C ASP A 9 -19.75 -10.97 42.29
N PRO A 10 -19.03 -11.26 43.39
CA PRO A 10 -18.82 -12.64 43.86
C PRO A 10 -20.04 -13.27 44.56
N ARG A 11 -21.25 -12.68 44.43
CA ARG A 11 -22.44 -13.08 45.20
C ARG A 11 -23.62 -13.62 44.39
N LEU A 12 -23.49 -13.82 43.08
CA LEU A 12 -24.54 -14.42 42.25
C LEU A 12 -24.21 -15.89 41.94
N PRO A 13 -25.14 -16.84 42.11
CA PRO A 13 -24.93 -18.22 41.66
C PRO A 13 -24.67 -18.21 40.14
N PRO A 14 -23.75 -19.05 39.62
CA PRO A 14 -23.42 -19.09 38.22
C PRO A 14 -24.65 -19.53 37.43
N ASP A 15 -25.23 -18.59 36.68
CA ASP A 15 -26.34 -18.86 35.80
C ASP A 15 -25.82 -19.75 34.66
N ARG A 16 -26.12 -21.06 34.71
CA ARG A 16 -25.60 -22.06 33.77
C ARG A 16 -25.99 -21.80 32.31
N HIS A 17 -26.95 -20.89 32.09
CA HIS A 17 -27.33 -20.40 30.77
C HIS A 17 -26.38 -19.31 30.26
N ALA A 18 -25.90 -18.42 31.13
CA ALA A 18 -24.96 -17.36 30.76
C ALA A 18 -23.61 -17.91 30.24
N GLU A 19 -23.10 -19.00 30.82
CA GLU A 19 -21.87 -19.65 30.33
C GLU A 19 -22.03 -20.34 28.97
N ARG A 20 -23.26 -20.73 28.58
CA ARG A 20 -23.55 -21.36 27.28
C ARG A 20 -23.81 -20.37 26.17
N ASP A 21 -24.28 -19.17 26.51
CA ASP A 21 -24.58 -18.11 25.53
C ASP A 21 -23.37 -17.19 25.29
N LEU A 22 -22.45 -17.04 26.25
CA LEU A 22 -21.15 -16.35 26.07
C LEU A 22 -20.36 -16.80 24.81
N PRO A 23 -20.17 -18.11 24.55
CA PRO A 23 -19.47 -18.55 23.34
C PRO A 23 -20.27 -18.28 22.05
N LYS A 24 -21.60 -18.20 22.11
CA LYS A 24 -22.43 -17.86 20.94
C LYS A 24 -22.40 -16.37 20.63
N GLU A 25 -22.51 -15.52 21.65
CA GLU A 25 -22.42 -14.06 21.50
C GLU A 25 -21.01 -13.65 21.05
N ALA A 26 -19.96 -14.27 21.61
CA ALA A 26 -18.58 -14.04 21.19
C ALA A 26 -18.35 -14.52 19.75
N LEU A 27 -18.89 -15.68 19.36
CA LEU A 27 -18.80 -16.17 17.98
C LEU A 27 -19.56 -15.26 17.01
N GLN A 28 -20.76 -14.79 17.37
CA GLN A 28 -21.55 -13.90 16.53
C GLN A 28 -20.86 -12.53 16.38
N ALA A 29 -20.25 -12.01 17.43
CA ALA A 29 -19.44 -10.79 17.37
C ALA A 29 -18.25 -10.97 16.41
N LEU A 30 -17.50 -12.07 16.53
CA LEU A 30 -16.37 -12.36 15.64
C LEU A 30 -16.81 -12.57 14.18
N LEU A 31 -17.91 -13.27 13.94
CA LEU A 31 -18.45 -13.45 12.58
C LEU A 31 -18.90 -12.13 11.96
N THR A 32 -19.49 -11.23 12.76
CA THR A 32 -19.90 -9.90 12.32
C THR A 32 -18.68 -9.04 12.00
N GLU A 33 -17.65 -9.09 12.86
CA GLU A 33 -16.38 -8.41 12.62
C GLU A 33 -15.73 -8.94 11.33
N TYR A 34 -15.67 -10.26 11.14
CA TYR A 34 -15.16 -10.90 9.93
C TYR A 34 -15.90 -10.45 8.65
N SER A 35 -17.23 -10.42 8.65
CA SER A 35 -18.01 -9.96 7.50
C SER A 35 -17.79 -8.48 7.21
N SER A 36 -17.76 -7.64 8.26
CA SER A 36 -17.53 -6.20 8.11
C SER A 36 -16.16 -5.89 7.52
N LEU A 37 -15.14 -6.61 7.99
CA LEU A 37 -13.78 -6.53 7.47
C LEU A 37 -13.76 -6.95 6.00
N ARG A 38 -14.41 -8.06 5.63
CA ARG A 38 -14.42 -8.55 4.25
C ARG A 38 -15.10 -7.58 3.28
N GLU A 39 -16.15 -6.89 3.72
CA GLU A 39 -16.78 -5.81 2.96
C GLU A 39 -15.85 -4.59 2.81
N GLU A 40 -15.16 -4.20 3.87
CA GLU A 40 -14.15 -3.13 3.84
C GLU A 40 -13.01 -3.45 2.87
N ALA A 41 -12.51 -4.69 2.86
CA ALA A 41 -11.47 -5.13 1.94
C ALA A 41 -11.89 -5.09 0.46
N GLN A 42 -13.14 -5.45 0.15
CA GLN A 42 -13.66 -5.35 -1.21
C GLN A 42 -13.83 -3.89 -1.64
N HIS A 43 -14.23 -3.02 -0.72
CA HIS A 43 -14.34 -1.60 -0.97
C HIS A 43 -12.94 -0.98 -1.23
N ASP A 44 -11.97 -1.32 -0.40
CA ASP A 44 -10.58 -0.88 -0.53
C ASP A 44 -9.95 -1.32 -1.85
N ASP A 45 -10.18 -2.57 -2.29
CA ASP A 45 -9.72 -3.08 -3.59
C ASP A 45 -10.22 -2.23 -4.77
N THR A 46 -11.46 -1.75 -4.70
CA THR A 46 -12.04 -0.86 -5.72
C THR A 46 -11.37 0.51 -5.70
N HIS A 47 -11.10 1.06 -4.52
CA HIS A 47 -10.35 2.32 -4.37
C HIS A 47 -8.91 2.21 -4.89
N GLN A 48 -8.25 1.05 -4.73
CA GLN A 48 -6.89 0.87 -5.27
C GLN A 48 -6.88 0.99 -6.79
N ILE A 49 -7.82 0.34 -7.47
CA ILE A 49 -7.93 0.37 -8.93
C ILE A 49 -8.25 1.78 -9.41
N GLN A 50 -9.14 2.49 -8.72
CA GLN A 50 -9.48 3.88 -9.05
C GLN A 50 -8.28 4.80 -8.89
N LEU A 51 -7.54 4.70 -7.78
CA LEU A 51 -6.34 5.50 -7.54
C LEU A 51 -5.27 5.24 -8.62
N VAL A 52 -5.00 3.98 -8.94
CA VAL A 52 -4.07 3.60 -10.03
C VAL A 52 -4.53 4.18 -11.36
N THR A 53 -5.81 4.01 -11.70
CA THR A 53 -6.37 4.48 -12.98
C THR A 53 -6.29 5.99 -13.09
N ILE A 54 -6.79 6.73 -12.10
CA ILE A 54 -6.73 8.19 -12.06
C ILE A 54 -5.28 8.64 -12.18
N THR A 55 -4.36 8.00 -11.47
CA THR A 55 -2.95 8.37 -11.49
C THR A 55 -2.34 8.18 -12.88
N PHE A 56 -2.46 7.00 -13.47
CA PHE A 56 -1.90 6.73 -14.80
C PHE A 56 -2.56 7.59 -15.88
N SER A 57 -3.88 7.80 -15.81
CA SER A 57 -4.59 8.71 -16.72
C SER A 57 -4.12 10.15 -16.58
N THR A 58 -3.90 10.63 -15.35
CA THR A 58 -3.42 12.00 -15.10
C THR A 58 -1.98 12.17 -15.57
N LEU A 59 -1.10 11.19 -15.30
CA LEU A 59 0.28 11.18 -15.79
C LEU A 59 0.34 11.11 -17.32
N ALA A 60 -0.48 10.26 -17.95
CA ALA A 60 -0.55 10.15 -19.40
C ALA A 60 -1.10 11.43 -20.05
N ALA A 61 -2.13 12.04 -19.46
CA ALA A 61 -2.67 13.31 -19.94
C ALA A 61 -1.64 14.45 -19.78
N ALA A 62 -0.94 14.51 -18.65
CA ALA A 62 0.10 15.51 -18.41
C ALA A 62 1.31 15.31 -19.33
N ALA A 63 1.74 14.07 -19.57
CA ALA A 63 2.80 13.74 -20.52
C ALA A 63 2.39 14.04 -21.97
N GLY A 64 1.15 13.70 -22.36
CA GLY A 64 0.62 13.99 -23.68
C GLY A 64 0.46 15.49 -23.93
N ALA A 65 -0.03 16.24 -22.95
CA ALA A 65 -0.10 17.70 -23.00
C ALA A 65 1.29 18.34 -23.07
N ALA A 66 2.27 17.83 -22.31
CA ALA A 66 3.65 18.29 -22.38
C ALA A 66 4.25 18.02 -23.76
N ALA A 67 4.07 16.82 -24.33
CA ALA A 67 4.57 16.47 -25.66
C ALA A 67 3.94 17.31 -26.78
N ALA A 68 2.64 17.62 -26.68
CA ALA A 68 1.94 18.43 -27.68
C ALA A 68 2.35 19.91 -27.68
N LEU A 69 2.89 20.42 -26.57
CA LEU A 69 3.25 21.82 -26.38
C LEU A 69 4.76 22.07 -26.37
N PHE A 70 5.59 21.03 -26.54
CA PHE A 70 7.03 21.08 -26.29
C PHE A 70 7.77 22.12 -27.15
N SER A 71 7.25 22.47 -28.34
CA SER A 71 7.82 23.49 -29.22
C SER A 71 7.47 24.94 -28.84
N GLU A 72 6.45 25.16 -28.01
CA GLU A 72 5.94 26.50 -27.67
C GLU A 72 6.18 26.90 -26.20
N VAL A 73 6.61 25.95 -25.36
CA VAL A 73 6.81 26.18 -23.93
C VAL A 73 8.23 26.71 -23.65
N PRO A 74 8.39 27.79 -22.88
CA PRO A 74 9.71 28.26 -22.46
C PRO A 74 10.50 27.17 -21.75
N GLU A 75 11.79 27.04 -22.08
CA GLU A 75 12.69 26.00 -21.56
C GLU A 75 12.70 25.91 -20.02
N LYS A 76 12.67 27.05 -19.32
CA LYS A 76 12.59 27.07 -17.85
C LYS A 76 11.32 26.39 -17.33
N THR A 77 10.22 26.54 -18.05
CA THR A 77 8.92 25.96 -17.71
C THR A 77 8.94 24.45 -17.97
N SER A 78 9.50 23.99 -19.10
CA SER A 78 9.61 22.55 -19.39
C SER A 78 10.49 21.83 -18.36
N VAL A 79 11.64 22.41 -18.00
CA VAL A 79 12.52 21.90 -16.93
C VAL A 79 11.80 21.90 -15.58
N PHE A 80 11.06 22.95 -15.23
CA PHE A 80 10.28 22.97 -14.00
C PHE A 80 9.22 21.85 -13.95
N PHE A 81 8.49 21.62 -15.05
CA PHE A 81 7.51 20.53 -15.10
C PHE A 81 8.15 19.15 -15.00
N ALA A 82 9.24 18.91 -15.72
CA ALA A 82 9.89 17.60 -15.80
C ALA A 82 10.69 17.22 -14.53
N PHE A 83 11.25 18.20 -13.82
CA PHE A 83 12.10 17.95 -12.64
C PHE A 83 11.42 18.25 -11.31
N VAL A 84 10.30 18.99 -11.30
CA VAL A 84 9.55 19.33 -10.09
C VAL A 84 8.15 18.76 -10.12
N VAL A 85 7.30 19.20 -11.05
CA VAL A 85 5.85 18.92 -10.99
C VAL A 85 5.53 17.44 -11.20
N LEU A 86 5.96 16.88 -12.35
CA LEU A 86 5.65 15.49 -12.70
C LEU A 86 6.30 14.49 -11.72
N PRO A 87 7.57 14.67 -11.31
CA PRO A 87 8.14 13.78 -10.32
C PRO A 87 7.50 13.91 -8.93
N CYS A 88 7.14 15.11 -8.47
CA CYS A 88 6.41 15.26 -7.21
C CYS A 88 5.06 14.56 -7.24
N LEU A 89 4.33 14.65 -8.37
CA LEU A 89 3.09 13.93 -8.56
C LEU A 89 3.33 12.40 -8.50
N ALA A 90 4.34 11.89 -9.19
CA ALA A 90 4.69 10.48 -9.16
C ALA A 90 5.10 10.01 -7.75
N MET A 91 5.89 10.80 -7.02
CA MET A 91 6.27 10.51 -5.63
C MET A 91 5.07 10.50 -4.70
N PHE A 92 4.18 11.48 -4.80
CA PHE A 92 2.95 11.53 -4.01
C PHE A 92 2.08 10.29 -4.24
N MET A 93 1.92 9.88 -5.48
CA MET A 93 1.16 8.67 -5.83
C MET A 93 1.86 7.39 -5.39
N GLY A 94 3.19 7.35 -5.43
CA GLY A 94 3.98 6.28 -4.84
C GLY A 94 3.75 6.15 -3.33
N LEU A 95 3.64 7.28 -2.60
CA LEU A 95 3.32 7.27 -1.17
C LEU A 95 1.90 6.76 -0.89
N LEU A 96 0.91 7.17 -1.71
CA LEU A 96 -0.45 6.62 -1.59
C LEU A 96 -0.48 5.12 -1.86
N TRP A 97 0.25 4.66 -2.87
CA TRP A 97 0.36 3.24 -3.20
C TRP A 97 0.95 2.45 -2.02
N ILE A 98 2.07 2.91 -1.44
CA ILE A 98 2.71 2.16 -0.36
C ILE A 98 1.89 2.18 0.94
N ASP A 99 1.18 3.27 1.26
CA ASP A 99 0.25 3.32 2.40
C ASP A 99 -0.88 2.30 2.23
N LEU A 100 -1.41 2.21 1.01
CA LEU A 100 -2.49 1.31 0.67
C LEU A 100 -2.07 -0.17 0.76
N ILE A 101 -0.87 -0.51 0.26
CA ILE A 101 -0.29 -1.84 0.44
C ILE A 101 -0.07 -2.13 1.94
N TYR A 102 0.45 -1.17 2.69
CA TYR A 102 0.65 -1.32 4.15
C TYR A 102 -0.65 -1.62 4.89
N ARG A 103 -1.75 -0.91 4.58
CA ARG A 103 -3.08 -1.18 5.15
C ARG A 103 -3.59 -2.56 4.77
N ARG A 104 -3.48 -2.94 3.49
CA ARG A 104 -3.91 -4.26 2.99
C ARG A 104 -3.17 -5.39 3.69
N THR A 105 -1.84 -5.28 3.87
CA THR A 105 -1.05 -6.28 4.59
C THR A 105 -1.50 -6.41 6.04
N ARG A 106 -1.72 -5.29 6.74
CA ARG A 106 -2.25 -5.31 8.12
C ARG A 106 -3.60 -6.00 8.22
N PHE A 107 -4.48 -5.69 7.27
CA PHE A 107 -5.82 -6.24 7.21
C PHE A 107 -5.80 -7.76 7.02
N GLY A 108 -4.97 -8.27 6.08
CA GLY A 108 -4.80 -9.71 5.87
C GLY A 108 -4.29 -10.43 7.13
N CYS A 109 -3.26 -9.88 7.79
CA CYS A 109 -2.75 -10.42 9.05
C CYS A 109 -3.83 -10.46 10.15
N TYR A 110 -4.64 -9.42 10.28
CA TYR A 110 -5.70 -9.37 11.28
C TYR A 110 -6.83 -10.37 10.98
N THR A 111 -7.20 -10.49 9.70
CA THR A 111 -8.23 -11.43 9.25
C THR A 111 -7.84 -12.86 9.56
N ARG A 112 -6.57 -13.24 9.35
CA ARG A 112 -6.04 -14.55 9.74
C ARG A 112 -6.20 -14.83 11.24
N LEU A 113 -5.79 -13.89 12.10
CA LEU A 113 -5.94 -14.03 13.56
C LEU A 113 -7.41 -14.17 13.97
N LEU A 114 -8.32 -13.58 13.21
CA LEU A 114 -9.75 -13.65 13.46
C LEU A 114 -10.32 -15.00 13.01
N GLU A 115 -9.90 -15.52 11.86
CA GLU A 115 -10.20 -16.90 11.42
C GLU A 115 -9.71 -17.94 12.46
N ASP A 116 -8.50 -17.78 12.99
CA ASP A 116 -7.95 -18.66 14.04
C ASP A 116 -8.82 -18.67 15.31
N LYS A 117 -9.25 -17.49 15.75
CA LYS A 117 -10.16 -17.36 16.91
C LYS A 117 -11.52 -18.00 16.66
N ILE A 118 -12.10 -17.79 15.48
CA ILE A 118 -13.39 -18.39 15.11
C ILE A 118 -13.27 -19.91 15.08
N ASN A 119 -12.24 -20.45 14.41
CA ASN A 119 -12.05 -21.90 14.32
C ASN A 119 -11.79 -22.54 15.70
N ALA A 120 -11.03 -21.88 16.57
CA ALA A 120 -10.80 -22.34 17.95
C ALA A 120 -12.09 -22.40 18.79
N LEU A 121 -13.02 -21.45 18.59
CA LEU A 121 -14.31 -21.44 19.28
C LEU A 121 -15.31 -22.45 18.71
N LEU A 122 -15.26 -22.71 17.40
CA LEU A 122 -16.16 -23.66 16.74
C LEU A 122 -15.87 -25.11 17.14
N GLN A 123 -14.60 -25.49 17.34
CA GLN A 123 -14.22 -26.85 17.73
C GLN A 123 -12.97 -26.90 18.63
N PRO A 124 -13.10 -26.72 19.96
CA PRO A 124 -11.95 -26.77 20.87
C PRO A 124 -11.27 -28.15 20.96
N ASN A 125 -11.91 -29.23 20.48
CA ASN A 125 -11.45 -30.62 20.67
C ASN A 125 -11.46 -31.50 19.39
N ALA A 126 -11.60 -30.92 18.20
CA ALA A 126 -11.68 -31.73 16.98
C ALA A 126 -10.31 -32.21 16.49
N GLN A 127 -10.24 -33.51 16.18
CA GLN A 127 -9.12 -34.11 15.44
C GLN A 127 -9.67 -34.88 14.23
N PRO A 128 -9.26 -34.55 12.99
CA PRO A 128 -8.42 -33.41 12.63
C PRO A 128 -9.16 -32.06 12.77
N PRO A 129 -8.44 -30.94 13.00
CA PRO A 129 -9.06 -29.62 13.06
C PRO A 129 -9.71 -29.31 11.71
N GLN A 130 -11.05 -29.29 11.67
CA GLN A 130 -11.78 -28.79 10.51
C GLN A 130 -11.74 -27.27 10.52
N GLN A 131 -11.15 -26.68 9.49
CA GLN A 131 -11.19 -25.23 9.31
C GLN A 131 -12.51 -24.87 8.60
N PHE A 132 -13.43 -24.24 9.33
CA PHE A 132 -14.71 -23.78 8.76
C PHE A 132 -14.56 -22.43 8.06
N MET A 133 -13.69 -21.57 8.61
CA MET A 133 -13.26 -20.30 8.02
C MET A 133 -11.78 -20.40 7.69
N ALA A 134 -11.46 -20.56 6.42
CA ALA A 134 -10.09 -20.74 5.96
C ALA A 134 -9.79 -19.91 4.71
N TRP A 135 -10.45 -18.77 4.51
CA TRP A 135 -10.29 -18.05 3.25
C TRP A 135 -8.90 -17.44 3.16
N GLU A 136 -8.43 -16.75 4.21
CA GLU A 136 -7.08 -16.19 4.25
C GLU A 136 -6.02 -17.30 4.37
N HIS A 137 -6.33 -18.36 5.12
CA HIS A 137 -5.48 -19.56 5.22
C HIS A 137 -5.32 -20.29 3.88
N TRP A 138 -6.38 -20.44 3.11
CA TRP A 138 -6.37 -21.05 1.78
C TRP A 138 -5.59 -20.18 0.78
N LEU A 139 -5.77 -18.85 0.84
CA LEU A 139 -4.99 -17.90 0.05
C LEU A 139 -3.49 -18.06 0.32
N GLN A 140 -3.08 -18.11 1.58
CA GLN A 140 -1.67 -18.28 1.95
C GLN A 140 -1.12 -19.66 1.58
N ALA A 141 -1.89 -20.73 1.78
CA ALA A 141 -1.49 -22.07 1.32
C ALA A 141 -1.28 -22.11 -0.19
N LEU A 142 -2.12 -21.41 -0.96
CA LEU A 142 -1.93 -21.25 -2.40
C LEU A 142 -0.63 -20.49 -2.71
N GLU A 143 -0.32 -19.44 -1.96
CA GLU A 143 0.92 -18.65 -2.11
C GLU A 143 2.17 -19.48 -1.78
N GLU A 144 2.10 -20.35 -0.77
CA GLU A 144 3.17 -21.27 -0.37
C GLU A 144 3.39 -22.41 -1.38
N GLU A 145 2.32 -23.01 -1.90
CA GLU A 145 2.40 -24.11 -2.88
C GLU A 145 2.89 -23.67 -4.26
N SER A 146 2.58 -22.44 -4.68
CA SER A 146 2.90 -21.96 -6.04
C SER A 146 4.30 -21.34 -6.17
N GLY A 147 5.15 -21.44 -5.14
CA GLY A 147 6.54 -21.00 -5.18
C GLY A 147 6.71 -19.53 -5.62
N SER A 148 7.69 -19.25 -6.49
CA SER A 148 7.96 -17.86 -6.96
C SER A 148 6.78 -17.17 -7.65
N PHE A 149 5.80 -17.92 -8.17
CA PHE A 149 4.59 -17.39 -8.80
C PHE A 149 3.42 -17.22 -7.81
N GLY A 150 3.47 -17.85 -6.64
CA GLY A 150 2.55 -17.59 -5.51
C GLY A 150 2.74 -16.23 -4.89
N GLN A 151 3.91 -15.64 -5.11
CA GLN A 151 4.14 -14.23 -4.86
C GLN A 151 3.28 -13.31 -5.75
N THR A 152 2.30 -13.71 -6.57
CA THR A 152 1.60 -12.75 -7.45
C THR A 152 1.06 -11.49 -6.75
N ARG A 153 0.60 -11.53 -5.49
CA ARG A 153 0.29 -10.32 -4.70
C ARG A 153 1.54 -9.56 -4.27
N PHE A 154 2.55 -10.26 -3.76
CA PHE A 154 3.80 -9.68 -3.26
C PHE A 154 4.74 -9.20 -4.38
N PHE A 155 4.91 -9.96 -5.45
CA PHE A 155 5.58 -9.67 -6.71
C PHE A 155 4.91 -8.56 -7.51
N ARG A 156 3.56 -8.55 -7.65
CA ARG A 156 2.86 -7.37 -8.22
C ARG A 156 3.05 -6.15 -7.32
N GLY A 157 2.95 -6.34 -6.00
CA GLY A 157 3.29 -5.33 -5.01
C GLY A 157 4.69 -4.77 -5.24
N CYS A 158 5.72 -5.62 -5.23
CA CYS A 158 7.14 -5.28 -5.38
C CYS A 158 7.49 -4.68 -6.74
N ILE A 159 6.91 -5.16 -7.85
CA ILE A 159 7.15 -4.58 -9.19
C ILE A 159 6.51 -3.20 -9.30
N VAL A 160 5.26 -3.05 -8.84
CA VAL A 160 4.58 -1.75 -8.88
C VAL A 160 5.25 -0.79 -7.89
N THR A 161 5.63 -1.27 -6.72
CA THR A 161 6.40 -0.54 -5.71
C THR A 161 7.77 -0.11 -6.24
N GLY A 162 8.50 -0.99 -6.93
CA GLY A 162 9.76 -0.67 -7.60
C GLY A 162 9.58 0.36 -8.72
N SER A 163 8.49 0.26 -9.47
CA SER A 163 8.10 1.25 -10.48
C SER A 163 7.91 2.64 -9.88
N TRP A 164 7.30 2.76 -8.69
CA TRP A 164 7.13 4.04 -8.00
C TRP A 164 8.44 4.65 -7.48
N VAL A 165 9.43 3.82 -7.14
CA VAL A 165 10.79 4.29 -6.80
C VAL A 165 11.51 4.81 -8.05
N ALA A 166 11.35 4.12 -9.19
CA ALA A 166 12.00 4.48 -10.44
C ALA A 166 11.30 5.63 -11.19
N ALA A 167 10.00 5.82 -11.02
CA ALA A 167 9.18 6.75 -11.80
C ALA A 167 9.71 8.20 -11.82
N PRO A 168 10.12 8.81 -10.70
CA PRO A 168 10.66 10.17 -10.71
C PRO A 168 11.91 10.30 -11.60
N PHE A 169 12.78 9.29 -11.60
CA PHE A 169 13.99 9.26 -12.42
C PHE A 169 13.69 9.00 -13.89
N LEU A 170 12.73 8.12 -14.18
CA LEU A 170 12.28 7.85 -15.54
C LEU A 170 11.65 9.09 -16.17
N ILE A 171 10.90 9.89 -15.40
CA ILE A 171 10.35 11.17 -15.87
C ILE A 171 11.48 12.15 -16.23
N MET A 172 12.52 12.28 -15.38
CA MET A 172 13.68 13.12 -15.70
C MET A 172 14.44 12.60 -16.91
N ALA A 173 14.63 11.28 -17.03
CA ALA A 173 15.30 10.67 -18.16
C ALA A 173 14.52 10.88 -19.47
N ALA A 174 13.19 10.81 -19.41
CA ALA A 174 12.31 11.06 -20.55
C ALA A 174 12.46 12.49 -21.08
N TYR A 175 12.65 13.49 -20.20
CA TYR A 175 12.95 14.86 -20.64
C TYR A 175 14.18 14.90 -21.56
N PHE A 176 15.29 14.26 -21.17
CA PHE A 176 16.50 14.23 -21.99
C PHE A 176 16.37 13.40 -23.27
N LEU A 177 15.50 12.39 -23.29
CA LEU A 177 15.24 11.58 -24.47
C LEU A 177 14.33 12.28 -25.48
N LEU A 178 13.44 13.15 -25.01
CA LEU A 178 12.49 13.90 -25.84
C LEU A 178 13.05 15.25 -26.30
N GLU A 179 14.14 15.72 -25.69
CA GLU A 179 14.77 16.96 -26.08
C GLU A 179 15.58 16.78 -27.38
N ASP A 180 15.23 17.55 -28.41
CA ASP A 180 15.94 17.57 -29.69
C ASP A 180 17.32 18.23 -29.52
N GLY A 181 18.35 17.44 -29.24
CA GLY A 181 19.72 17.93 -29.15
C GLY A 181 20.72 16.95 -28.54
N PRO A 182 22.03 17.28 -28.57
CA PRO A 182 23.05 16.48 -27.91
C PRO A 182 22.85 16.50 -26.39
N PHE A 183 22.80 15.31 -25.79
CA PHE A 183 22.56 15.09 -24.36
C PHE A 183 23.36 16.03 -23.43
N PHE A 184 24.66 16.19 -23.70
CA PHE A 184 25.53 17.03 -22.85
C PHE A 184 25.14 18.51 -22.88
N ALA A 185 24.66 19.02 -24.01
CA ALA A 185 24.22 20.42 -24.10
C ALA A 185 22.89 20.64 -23.37
N ALA A 186 21.98 19.65 -23.38
CA ALA A 186 20.76 19.67 -22.56
C ALA A 186 21.12 19.63 -21.06
N LEU A 187 22.06 18.77 -20.67
CA LEU A 187 22.52 18.65 -19.29
C LEU A 187 23.15 19.95 -18.77
N GLU A 188 23.98 20.61 -19.57
CA GLU A 188 24.58 21.91 -19.21
C GLU A 188 23.52 22.99 -19.02
N ARG A 189 22.48 23.03 -19.86
CA ARG A 189 21.37 23.99 -19.73
C ARG A 189 20.55 23.75 -18.46
N VAL A 190 20.16 22.50 -18.19
CA VAL A 190 19.47 22.13 -16.95
C VAL A 190 20.34 22.50 -15.74
N HIS A 191 21.64 22.18 -15.76
CA HIS A 191 22.55 22.53 -14.69
C HIS A 191 22.66 24.05 -14.48
N GLY A 192 22.71 24.84 -15.55
CA GLY A 192 22.67 26.30 -15.49
C GLY A 192 21.39 26.84 -14.84
N ILE A 193 20.24 26.25 -15.17
CA ILE A 193 18.94 26.58 -14.56
C ILE A 193 18.95 26.21 -13.06
N CYS A 194 19.37 24.99 -12.70
CA CYS A 194 19.47 24.56 -11.30
C CYS A 194 20.40 25.46 -10.49
N ARG A 195 21.53 25.90 -11.06
CA ARG A 195 22.45 26.83 -10.37
C ARG A 195 21.83 28.20 -10.17
N THR A 196 21.07 28.69 -11.15
CA THR A 196 20.36 29.98 -11.06
C THR A 196 19.26 29.93 -9.99
N TYR A 197 18.56 28.80 -9.88
CA TYR A 197 17.48 28.56 -8.91
C TYR A 197 17.90 27.60 -7.79
N TRP A 198 19.14 27.77 -7.28
CA TRP A 198 19.73 26.84 -6.31
C TRP A 198 18.88 26.58 -5.04
N PRO A 199 18.10 27.53 -4.48
CA PRO A 199 17.27 27.23 -3.30
C PRO A 199 16.18 26.20 -3.61
N VAL A 200 15.59 26.29 -4.81
CA VAL A 200 14.57 25.34 -5.28
C VAL A 200 15.20 23.97 -5.49
N THR A 201 16.41 23.90 -6.06
CA THR A 201 17.13 22.64 -6.24
C THR A 201 17.44 21.96 -4.91
N ILE A 202 17.93 22.70 -3.90
CA ILE A 202 18.20 22.14 -2.57
C ILE A 202 16.90 21.67 -1.90
N PHE A 203 15.85 22.48 -1.96
CA PHE A 203 14.54 22.10 -1.44
C PHE A 203 14.04 20.80 -2.08
N MET A 204 14.12 20.70 -3.41
CA MET A 204 13.72 19.50 -4.13
C MET A 204 14.56 18.28 -3.72
N LEU A 205 15.88 18.39 -3.65
CA LEU A 205 16.73 17.30 -3.16
C LEU A 205 16.30 16.79 -1.78
N ALA A 206 15.91 17.70 -0.87
CA ALA A 206 15.37 17.33 0.43
C ALA A 206 14.03 16.59 0.29
N VAL A 207 13.11 17.05 -0.58
CA VAL A 207 11.85 16.36 -0.86
C VAL A 207 12.08 14.94 -1.38
N TYR A 208 13.00 14.74 -2.32
CA TYR A 208 13.38 13.42 -2.81
C TYR A 208 13.95 12.54 -1.70
N ALA A 209 14.86 13.07 -0.89
CA ALA A 209 15.45 12.33 0.22
C ALA A 209 14.39 11.87 1.24
N ILE A 210 13.44 12.76 1.56
CA ILE A 210 12.30 12.45 2.45
C ILE A 210 11.42 11.37 1.81
N TYR A 211 11.05 11.52 0.54
CA TYR A 211 10.24 10.54 -0.19
C TYR A 211 10.86 9.15 -0.12
N PHE A 212 12.11 8.99 -0.56
CA PHE A 212 12.76 7.68 -0.55
C PHE A 212 12.91 7.13 0.87
N SER A 213 13.24 7.97 1.85
CA SER A 213 13.35 7.55 3.25
C SER A 213 12.03 7.00 3.79
N LEU A 214 10.92 7.72 3.56
CA LEU A 214 9.57 7.27 3.94
C LEU A 214 9.21 5.99 3.20
N TYR A 215 9.44 5.95 1.89
CA TYR A 215 9.12 4.82 1.03
C TYR A 215 9.84 3.54 1.50
N PHE A 216 11.16 3.60 1.70
CA PHE A 216 11.94 2.47 2.20
C PHE A 216 11.54 2.06 3.61
N MET A 217 11.19 3.01 4.48
CA MET A 217 10.68 2.70 5.82
C MET A 217 9.36 1.93 5.76
N PHE A 218 8.41 2.34 4.90
CA PHE A 218 7.14 1.61 4.72
C PHE A 218 7.35 0.24 4.11
N VAL A 219 8.17 0.13 3.05
CA VAL A 219 8.53 -1.17 2.46
C VAL A 219 9.14 -2.09 3.53
N ARG A 220 10.12 -1.60 4.30
CA ARG A 220 10.73 -2.39 5.38
C ARG A 220 9.70 -2.85 6.41
N ARG A 221 8.74 -2.00 6.79
CA ARG A 221 7.66 -2.39 7.71
C ARG A 221 6.73 -3.45 7.10
N ILE A 222 6.42 -3.33 5.81
CA ILE A 222 5.61 -4.33 5.09
C ILE A 222 6.31 -5.68 5.11
N LEU A 223 7.61 -5.70 4.81
CA LEU A 223 8.46 -6.89 4.85
C LEU A 223 8.63 -7.48 6.25
N GLN A 224 8.44 -6.68 7.30
CA GLN A 224 8.57 -7.08 8.70
C GLN A 224 7.23 -7.50 9.33
N PHE A 225 6.10 -7.41 8.61
CA PHE A 225 4.86 -8.02 9.12
C PHE A 225 5.07 -9.51 9.30
N PRO A 226 4.53 -10.08 10.38
CA PRO A 226 4.93 -11.40 10.80
C PRO A 226 4.47 -12.44 9.77
N SER A 227 5.44 -13.02 9.07
CA SER A 227 5.41 -14.45 8.75
C SER A 227 5.71 -15.19 10.06
N ARG A 228 4.71 -15.37 10.92
CA ARG A 228 4.81 -16.15 12.16
C ARG A 228 3.65 -17.15 12.12
N ASP A 229 3.81 -18.47 12.13
CA ASP A 229 4.94 -19.36 12.42
C ASP A 229 5.71 -19.07 13.72
N ALA A 230 5.07 -18.37 14.66
CA ALA A 230 5.46 -18.36 16.07
C ALA A 230 4.21 -18.52 16.93
#